data_AF-A0A7C1A948-F1
#
_entry.id   AF-A0A7C1A948-F1
#
_cell.length_a   1.000
_cell.length_b   1.000
_cell.length_c   1.000
_cell.angle_alpha   90.00
_cell.angle_beta   90.00
_cell.angle_gamma   90.00
#
_symmetry.space_group_name_H-M   'P 1'
#
loop_
_entity.id
_entity.type
_entity.pdbx_description
1 polymer ?
#
loop_
_entity_poly.entity_id
_entity_poly.type
_entity_poly.pdbx_seq_one_letter_code
_entity_poly.pdbx_strand_id
1 'polypeptide(L)'
;MKEKGRNKTSSHSVIKKDMKEFRVGQNTPTPTALLREAKQWGDELKKLRAERLLRKLYTIDLSSNSRARVLIKGQNYINFSSNDYLGLAGHPDITKAAVKALNKYGLGSGASRLLSGTYSPHKKL
;
A
#
# COMPACT_ATOMS: atom_id res chain seq x y z
N MET A 1 -6.44 25.68 71.11
CA MET A 1 -7.05 24.43 71.60
C MET A 1 -6.35 23.25 70.96
N LYS A 2 -5.91 22.29 71.78
CA LYS A 2 -5.06 21.13 71.46
C LYS A 2 -5.81 20.01 70.72
N GLU A 3 -5.03 19.27 69.91
CA GLU A 3 -5.07 17.84 69.58
C GLU A 3 -6.37 17.18 69.09
N LYS A 4 -6.30 16.46 67.96
CA LYS A 4 -5.97 15.01 67.96
C LYS A 4 -5.80 14.49 66.53
N GLY A 5 -4.68 13.79 66.34
CA GLY A 5 -4.36 13.11 65.09
C GLY A 5 -5.25 11.91 64.78
N ARG A 6 -5.20 11.51 63.52
CA ARG A 6 -5.40 10.12 63.11
C ARG A 6 -4.56 9.86 61.85
N ASN A 7 -3.49 9.10 62.05
CA ASN A 7 -2.69 8.45 61.02
C ASN A 7 -3.59 7.67 60.05
N LYS A 8 -3.36 7.84 58.74
CA LYS A 8 -3.53 6.75 57.78
C LYS A 8 -2.34 6.72 56.84
N THR A 9 -1.61 5.63 57.01
CA THR A 9 -0.47 5.10 56.27
C THR A 9 -0.72 4.92 54.77
N SER A 10 0.35 5.14 54.00
CA SER A 10 0.79 4.45 52.78
C SER A 10 -0.26 3.78 51.89
N SER A 11 -0.31 4.23 50.63
CA SER A 11 -0.31 3.35 49.45
C SER A 11 -0.01 4.16 48.17
N HIS A 12 1.21 4.71 48.07
CA HIS A 12 1.79 5.15 46.80
C HIS A 12 2.59 3.97 46.20
N SER A 13 1.92 2.92 45.71
CA SER A 13 2.63 1.79 45.07
C SER A 13 1.72 0.77 44.38
N VAL A 14 0.73 1.16 43.56
CA VAL A 14 0.00 0.16 42.74
C VAL A 14 -0.34 0.66 41.34
N ILE A 15 0.67 1.12 40.58
CA ILE A 15 0.58 1.18 39.10
C ILE A 15 1.90 0.69 38.49
N LYS A 16 2.33 -0.51 38.91
CA LYS A 16 3.35 -1.31 38.22
C LYS A 16 2.94 -2.78 38.27
N LYS A 17 1.81 -3.11 37.64
CA LYS A 17 1.47 -4.50 37.41
C LYS A 17 0.78 -4.60 36.06
N ASP A 18 1.33 -5.47 35.23
CA ASP A 18 0.79 -5.93 33.97
C ASP A 18 1.00 -5.04 32.74
N MET A 19 2.23 -4.55 32.56
CA MET A 19 2.82 -4.54 31.21
C MET A 19 3.27 -5.97 30.89
N LYS A 20 2.28 -6.88 30.78
CA LYS A 20 2.51 -8.25 30.32
C LYS A 20 3.10 -8.15 28.93
N GLU A 21 4.31 -8.68 28.80
CA GLU A 21 5.00 -9.02 27.57
C GLU A 21 4.04 -9.11 26.40
N PHE A 22 4.16 -8.18 25.47
CA PHE A 22 3.69 -8.40 24.12
C PHE A 22 4.50 -9.61 23.61
N ARG A 23 3.97 -10.82 23.82
CA ARG A 23 4.55 -12.06 23.34
C ARG A 23 4.57 -11.94 21.83
N VAL A 24 5.73 -11.56 21.29
CA VAL A 24 6.04 -11.82 19.88
C VAL A 24 5.73 -13.29 19.70
N GLY A 25 4.80 -13.62 18.79
CA GLY A 25 4.36 -14.98 18.59
C GLY A 25 5.56 -15.92 18.49
N GLN A 26 5.42 -17.14 19.00
CA GLN A 26 6.45 -18.21 19.03
C GLN A 26 6.98 -18.61 17.62
N ASN A 27 6.61 -17.86 16.58
CA ASN A 27 7.05 -18.02 15.19
C ASN A 27 7.99 -16.89 14.75
N THR A 28 8.72 -16.26 15.68
CA THR A 28 9.74 -15.27 15.28
C THR A 28 10.93 -16.05 14.73
N PRO A 29 11.25 -15.94 13.43
CA PRO A 29 12.39 -16.65 12.87
C PRO A 29 13.67 -16.19 13.58
N THR A 30 14.52 -17.14 13.92
CA THR A 30 15.81 -16.82 14.55
C THR A 30 16.65 -15.96 13.59
N PRO A 31 17.58 -15.13 14.10
CA PRO A 31 18.50 -14.38 13.24
C PRO A 31 19.20 -15.26 12.20
N THR A 32 19.56 -16.50 12.58
CA THR A 32 20.15 -17.50 11.68
C THR A 32 19.18 -17.95 10.58
N ALA A 33 17.90 -18.15 10.89
CA ALA A 33 16.88 -18.50 9.90
C ALA A 33 16.68 -17.36 8.89
N LEU A 34 16.59 -16.12 9.36
CA LEU A 34 16.50 -14.93 8.51
C LEU A 34 17.71 -14.77 7.58
N LEU A 35 18.92 -14.99 8.10
CA LEU A 35 20.15 -14.95 7.30
C LEU A 35 20.17 -16.04 6.22
N ARG A 36 19.68 -17.24 6.53
CA ARG A 36 19.57 -18.34 5.56
C ARG A 36 18.57 -18.01 4.46
N GLU A 37 17.41 -17.50 4.80
CA GLU A 37 16.38 -17.07 3.84
C GLU A 37 16.89 -15.94 2.95
N ALA A 38 17.53 -14.92 3.53
CA ALA A 38 18.14 -13.83 2.78
C ALA A 38 19.22 -14.33 1.81
N LYS A 39 20.06 -15.30 2.24
CA LYS A 39 21.04 -15.95 1.36
C LYS A 39 20.35 -16.69 0.21
N GLN A 40 19.30 -17.45 0.50
CA GLN A 40 18.54 -18.19 -0.53
C GLN A 40 17.94 -17.26 -1.57
N TRP A 41 17.30 -16.15 -1.17
CA TRP A 41 16.78 -15.15 -2.11
C TRP A 41 17.90 -14.47 -2.90
N GLY A 42 19.03 -14.18 -2.25
CA GLY A 42 20.20 -13.61 -2.92
C GLY A 42 20.76 -14.54 -4.01
N ASP A 43 20.82 -15.84 -3.74
CA ASP A 43 21.30 -16.84 -4.70
C ASP A 43 20.29 -17.06 -5.85
N GLU A 44 18.98 -17.07 -5.57
CA GLU A 44 17.95 -17.14 -6.62
C GLU A 44 17.97 -15.89 -7.53
N LEU A 45 18.14 -14.69 -6.98
CA LEU A 45 18.27 -13.47 -7.77
C LEU A 45 19.53 -13.48 -8.65
N LYS A 46 20.64 -14.08 -8.19
CA LYS A 46 21.84 -14.28 -9.01
C LYS A 46 21.56 -15.23 -10.16
N LYS A 47 20.86 -16.34 -9.91
CA LYS A 47 20.45 -17.29 -10.93
C LYS A 47 19.57 -16.63 -12.00
N LEU A 48 18.50 -15.94 -11.60
CA LEU A 48 17.62 -15.21 -12.52
C LEU A 48 18.38 -14.14 -13.33
N ARG A 49 19.38 -13.49 -12.73
CA ARG A 49 20.25 -12.53 -13.42
C ARG A 49 21.13 -13.23 -14.46
N ALA A 50 21.74 -14.36 -14.11
CA ALA A 50 22.56 -15.15 -15.04
C ALA A 50 21.75 -15.68 -16.22
N GLU A 51 20.51 -16.08 -15.99
CA GLU A 51 19.57 -16.57 -17.00
C GLU A 51 18.85 -15.44 -17.78
N ARG A 52 19.16 -14.17 -17.51
CA ARG A 52 18.53 -12.98 -18.12
C ARG A 52 17.01 -12.90 -17.92
N LEU A 53 16.49 -13.51 -16.86
CA LEU A 53 15.07 -13.51 -16.51
C LEU A 53 14.66 -12.32 -15.61
N LEU A 54 15.65 -11.59 -15.08
CA LEU A 54 15.39 -10.43 -14.22
C LEU A 54 14.75 -9.29 -15.02
N ARG A 55 13.49 -8.98 -14.70
CA ARG A 55 12.76 -7.87 -15.32
C ARG A 55 13.17 -6.54 -14.70
N LYS A 56 13.25 -5.51 -15.55
CA LYS A 56 13.42 -4.12 -15.11
C LYS A 56 12.21 -3.34 -15.57
N LEU A 57 11.64 -2.56 -14.66
CA LEU A 57 10.58 -1.62 -14.99
C LEU A 57 11.22 -0.36 -15.57
N TYR A 58 10.62 0.16 -16.63
CA TYR A 58 10.95 1.46 -17.18
C TYR A 58 9.84 2.43 -16.83
N THR A 59 10.21 3.63 -16.39
CA THR A 59 9.27 4.74 -16.30
C THR A 59 8.87 5.15 -17.71
N ILE A 60 7.57 5.27 -17.91
CA ILE A 60 6.95 5.66 -19.19
C ILE A 60 6.16 6.93 -18.91
N ASP A 61 6.55 8.02 -19.57
CA ASP A 61 5.80 9.26 -19.55
C ASP A 61 4.94 9.39 -20.82
N LEU A 62 3.91 10.23 -20.75
CA LEU A 62 3.04 10.49 -21.88
C LEU A 62 3.54 11.70 -22.66
N SER A 63 3.73 11.52 -23.97
CA SER A 63 4.07 12.63 -24.88
C SER A 63 2.84 13.43 -25.34
N SER A 64 1.63 12.89 -25.10
CA SER A 64 0.34 13.50 -25.43
C SER A 64 -0.78 12.87 -24.60
N ASN A 65 -2.02 13.36 -24.72
CA ASN A 65 -3.19 12.71 -24.10
C ASN A 65 -3.47 11.29 -24.66
N SER A 66 -2.88 10.94 -25.81
CA SER A 66 -2.93 9.59 -26.37
C SER A 66 -1.77 8.73 -25.89
N ARG A 67 -2.05 7.48 -25.54
CA ARG A 67 -1.04 6.46 -25.19
C ARG A 67 -0.30 5.89 -26.40
N ALA A 68 -0.65 6.30 -27.63
CA ALA A 68 -0.01 5.85 -28.86
C ALA A 68 1.46 6.31 -28.99
N ARG A 69 1.84 7.38 -28.29
CA ARG A 69 3.23 7.86 -28.23
C ARG A 69 3.67 8.06 -26.79
N VAL A 70 4.82 7.51 -26.45
CA VAL A 70 5.37 7.54 -25.09
C VAL A 70 6.78 8.09 -25.08
N LEU A 71 7.17 8.62 -23.93
CA LEU A 71 8.52 9.09 -23.65
C LEU A 71 9.18 8.08 -22.71
N ILE A 72 10.33 7.53 -23.13
CA ILE A 72 11.14 6.62 -22.32
C ILE A 72 12.55 7.21 -22.28
N LYS A 73 13.03 7.54 -21.08
CA LYS A 73 14.36 8.18 -20.88
C LYS A 73 14.57 9.42 -21.76
N GLY A 74 13.55 10.27 -21.89
CA GLY A 74 13.62 11.50 -22.69
C GLY A 74 13.53 11.30 -24.20
N GLN A 75 13.29 10.08 -24.70
CA GLN A 75 13.14 9.79 -26.12
C GLN A 75 11.71 9.38 -26.47
N ASN A 76 11.21 9.86 -27.60
CA ASN A 76 9.86 9.57 -28.08
C ASN A 76 9.80 8.26 -28.85
N TYR A 77 8.79 7.44 -28.53
CA TYR A 77 8.53 6.15 -29.18
C TYR A 77 7.06 6.03 -29.57
N ILE A 78 6.78 5.26 -30.62
CA ILE A 78 5.43 4.76 -30.91
C ILE A 78 5.18 3.54 -30.03
N ASN A 79 4.04 3.52 -29.32
CA ASN A 79 3.74 2.51 -28.34
C ASN A 79 2.92 1.36 -28.94
N PHE A 80 3.61 0.33 -29.41
CA PHE A 80 3.01 -0.95 -29.82
C PHE A 80 2.83 -1.95 -28.66
N SER A 81 3.10 -1.53 -27.43
CA SER A 81 3.02 -2.37 -26.21
C SER A 81 1.88 -1.98 -25.27
N SER A 82 0.99 -1.08 -25.69
CA SER A 82 -0.17 -0.65 -24.92
C SER A 82 -1.33 -1.64 -25.05
N ASN A 83 -2.11 -1.80 -23.97
CA ASN A 83 -3.40 -2.48 -23.99
C ASN A 83 -4.59 -1.51 -24.26
N ASP A 84 -4.31 -0.22 -24.47
CA ASP A 84 -5.33 0.80 -24.78
C ASP A 84 -5.69 0.80 -26.27
N TYR A 85 -6.31 -0.30 -26.73
CA TYR A 85 -6.61 -0.53 -28.14
C TYR A 85 -7.52 0.52 -28.78
N LEU A 86 -8.46 1.06 -28.00
CA LEU A 86 -9.44 2.04 -28.46
C LEU A 86 -9.05 3.49 -28.13
N GLY A 87 -7.90 3.71 -27.50
CA GLY A 87 -7.46 5.05 -27.06
C GLY A 87 -8.35 5.67 -25.98
N LEU A 88 -9.12 4.86 -25.26
CA LEU A 88 -10.13 5.33 -24.30
C LEU A 88 -9.49 5.82 -23.01
N ALA A 89 -8.31 5.32 -22.65
CA ALA A 89 -7.69 5.67 -21.39
C ALA A 89 -7.26 7.16 -21.31
N GLY A 90 -7.21 7.87 -22.45
CA GLY A 90 -6.98 9.31 -22.55
C GLY A 90 -8.19 10.10 -23.08
N HIS A 91 -9.35 9.46 -23.24
CA HIS A 91 -10.50 10.08 -23.87
C HIS A 91 -11.12 11.15 -22.95
N PRO A 92 -11.33 12.38 -23.45
CA PRO A 92 -11.71 13.53 -22.61
C PRO A 92 -13.03 13.30 -21.86
N ASP A 93 -14.00 12.62 -22.47
CA ASP A 93 -15.30 12.39 -21.82
C ASP A 93 -15.22 11.35 -20.68
N ILE A 94 -14.30 10.38 -20.77
CA ILE A 94 -14.03 9.43 -19.68
C ILE A 94 -13.36 10.17 -18.53
N THR A 95 -12.37 11.01 -18.81
CA THR A 95 -11.73 11.85 -17.79
C THR A 95 -12.74 12.77 -17.10
N LYS A 96 -13.62 13.45 -17.84
CA LYS A 96 -14.67 14.30 -17.26
C LYS A 96 -15.65 13.50 -16.39
N ALA A 97 -16.10 12.33 -16.85
CA ALA A 97 -16.97 11.46 -16.09
C ALA A 97 -16.31 10.99 -14.78
N ALA A 98 -15.03 10.62 -14.83
CA ALA A 98 -14.24 10.24 -13.67
C ALA A 98 -14.11 11.40 -12.66
N VAL A 99 -13.75 12.61 -13.12
CA VAL A 99 -13.66 13.80 -12.25
C VAL A 99 -15.01 14.11 -11.59
N LYS A 100 -16.12 14.02 -12.34
CA LYS A 100 -17.47 14.21 -11.78
C LYS A 100 -17.81 13.17 -10.72
N ALA A 101 -17.43 11.91 -10.94
CA ALA A 101 -17.63 10.85 -9.96
C ALA A 101 -16.78 11.08 -8.69
N LEU A 102 -15.51 11.46 -8.85
CA LEU A 102 -14.61 11.78 -7.73
C LEU A 102 -15.15 12.93 -6.89
N ASN A 103 -15.61 14.02 -7.52
CA ASN A 103 -16.19 15.16 -6.82
C ASN A 103 -17.47 14.78 -6.04
N LYS A 104 -18.22 13.80 -6.52
CA LYS A 104 -19.49 13.38 -5.90
C LYS A 104 -19.33 12.32 -4.82
N TYR A 105 -18.45 11.35 -5.03
CA TYR A 105 -18.36 10.13 -4.21
C TYR A 105 -17.02 10.01 -3.45
N GLY A 106 -16.05 10.87 -3.73
CA GLY A 106 -14.68 10.72 -3.23
C GLY A 106 -13.88 9.65 -3.98
N LEU A 107 -12.64 9.42 -3.53
CA LEU A 107 -11.70 8.49 -4.16
C LEU A 107 -11.97 7.02 -3.83
N GLY A 108 -12.41 6.73 -2.60
CA GLY A 108 -12.64 5.38 -2.10
C GLY A 108 -14.07 5.19 -1.58
N SER A 109 -14.54 3.94 -1.54
CA SER A 109 -15.88 3.59 -1.06
C SER A 109 -16.05 3.69 0.46
N GLY A 110 -14.96 3.86 1.21
CA GLY A 110 -14.96 3.95 2.68
C GLY A 110 -15.26 2.65 3.44
N ALA A 111 -15.84 1.64 2.79
CA ALA A 111 -16.09 0.32 3.36
C ALA A 111 -16.26 -0.76 2.27
N SER A 112 -16.45 -2.01 2.68
CA SER A 112 -16.81 -3.13 1.80
C SER A 112 -18.27 -3.03 1.33
N ARG A 113 -18.61 -3.80 0.30
CA ARG A 113 -19.94 -3.76 -0.37
C ARG A 113 -21.11 -4.09 0.57
N LEU A 114 -20.90 -5.02 1.51
CA LEU A 114 -21.93 -5.49 2.45
C LEU A 114 -22.16 -4.56 3.65
N LEU A 115 -21.21 -3.64 3.89
CA LEU A 115 -21.39 -2.58 4.88
C LEU A 115 -21.92 -1.33 4.15
N SER A 116 -21.17 -0.23 4.18
CA SER A 116 -21.56 1.05 3.57
C SER A 116 -20.85 1.35 2.24
N GLY A 117 -20.17 0.39 1.62
CA GLY A 117 -19.32 0.60 0.45
C GLY A 117 -20.00 0.54 -0.93
N THR A 118 -21.33 0.46 -1.00
CA THR A 118 -22.05 0.33 -2.29
C THR A 118 -22.72 1.64 -2.71
N TYR A 119 -22.10 2.35 -3.65
CA TYR A 119 -22.70 3.54 -4.30
C TYR A 119 -23.37 3.23 -5.64
N SER A 120 -24.21 4.17 -6.12
CA SER A 120 -25.00 4.04 -7.36
C SER A 120 -24.20 3.58 -8.59
N PRO A 121 -22.96 4.05 -8.85
CA PRO A 121 -22.18 3.57 -10.00
C PRO A 121 -21.94 2.05 -9.97
N HIS A 122 -21.72 1.44 -8.81
CA HIS A 122 -21.47 0.00 -8.67
C HIS A 122 -22.69 -0.89 -9.00
N LYS A 123 -23.88 -0.30 -9.15
CA LYS A 123 -25.12 -0.99 -9.52
C LYS A 123 -25.53 -0.73 -10.97
N LYS A 124 -24.92 0.26 -11.62
CA LYS A 124 -25.26 0.71 -12.99
C LYS A 124 -24.22 0.29 -14.03
N LEU A 125 -23.07 -0.19 -13.57
CA LEU A 125 -22.00 -0.82 -14.35
C LEU A 125 -22.09 -2.33 -14.18
#